data_AF-Q9CC50-F1
#
_entry.id   AF-Q9CC50-F1
#
_cell.length_a   1.000
_cell.length_b   1.000
_cell.length_c   1.000
_cell.angle_alpha   90.00
_cell.angle_beta   90.00
_cell.angle_gamma   90.00
#
_symmetry.space_group_name_H-M   'P 1'
#
loop_
_entity.id
_entity.type
_entity.pdbx_description
1 polymer ?
#
loop_
_entity_poly.entity_id
_entity_poly.type
_entity_poly.pdbx_seq_one_letter_code
_entity_poly.pdbx_strand_id
1 'polypeptide(L)'
;MELNQVSRAAQQRRQQDPHRRLYGVAGSGLLLAGAFGYIGFVDPHNADLVYPLCLFKLLTGWNCPFCGGLRLMHDLLHGDLAASVSDNVFLLVGIPVLVGWVVLRRRLGQSVLPTVALLTITVASIVWTVLRNVPGFPLVPTVYSG
;
A
#
# COMPACT_ATOMS: atom_id res chain seq x y z
N MET A 1 9.18 22.29 38.91
CA MET A 1 10.34 21.68 38.22
C MET A 1 10.36 20.16 38.36
N GLU A 2 10.11 19.62 39.57
CA GLU A 2 10.02 18.16 39.82
C GLU A 2 9.05 17.40 38.91
N LEU A 3 7.85 17.94 38.65
CA LEU A 3 6.85 17.26 37.81
C LEU A 3 7.38 16.92 36.40
N ASN A 4 8.25 17.78 35.84
CA ASN A 4 8.90 17.56 34.55
C ASN A 4 10.01 16.49 34.61
N GLN A 5 10.65 16.28 35.76
CA GLN A 5 11.66 15.23 35.91
C GLN A 5 11.01 13.86 36.05
N VAL A 6 9.93 13.76 36.83
CA VAL A 6 9.15 12.53 36.97
C VAL A 6 8.56 12.10 35.62
N SER A 7 8.02 13.04 34.82
CA SER A 7 7.50 12.73 33.49
C SER A 7 8.59 12.27 32.51
N ARG A 8 9.77 12.90 32.51
CA ARG A 8 10.92 12.48 31.69
C ARG A 8 11.43 11.09 32.07
N ALA A 9 11.55 10.79 33.36
CA ALA A 9 12.00 9.46 33.82
C ALA A 9 10.99 8.36 33.43
N ALA A 10 9.69 8.64 33.54
CA ALA A 10 8.64 7.73 33.07
C ALA A 10 8.67 7.55 31.54
N GLN A 11 8.91 8.63 30.78
CA GLN A 11 9.09 8.56 29.31
C GLN A 11 10.33 7.74 28.93
N GLN A 12 11.46 7.93 29.62
CA GLN A 12 12.70 7.16 29.38
C GLN A 12 12.49 5.67 29.63
N ARG A 13 11.84 5.28 30.74
CA ARG A 13 11.50 3.86 31.00
C ARG A 13 10.57 3.28 29.93
N ARG A 14 9.57 4.03 29.46
CA ARG A 14 8.69 3.59 28.35
C ARG A 14 9.43 3.47 27.02
N GLN A 15 10.45 4.30 26.77
CA GLN A 15 11.31 4.22 25.58
C GLN A 15 12.31 3.06 25.67
N GLN A 16 12.78 2.73 26.87
CA GLN A 16 13.86 1.78 27.10
C GLN A 16 13.46 0.30 27.05
N ASP A 17 12.20 -0.08 26.90
CA ASP A 17 11.84 -1.50 26.84
C ASP A 17 12.10 -2.08 25.43
N PRO A 18 13.25 -2.76 25.19
CA PRO A 18 13.54 -3.35 23.89
C PRO A 18 12.56 -4.47 23.54
N HIS A 19 12.01 -5.16 24.54
CA HIS A 19 11.06 -6.24 24.35
C HIS A 19 9.76 -5.70 23.79
N ARG A 20 9.23 -4.58 24.32
CA ARG A 20 8.04 -3.94 23.75
C ARG A 20 8.22 -3.56 22.27
N ARG A 21 9.39 -3.02 21.92
CA ARG A 21 9.70 -2.68 20.52
C ARG A 21 9.80 -3.95 19.67
N LEU A 22 10.48 -5.00 20.15
CA LEU A 22 10.61 -6.27 19.46
C LEU A 22 9.24 -6.93 19.25
N TYR A 23 8.41 -7.01 20.29
CA TYR A 23 7.04 -7.53 20.19
C TYR A 23 6.18 -6.69 19.26
N GLY A 24 6.35 -5.36 19.25
CA GLY A 24 5.67 -4.48 18.31
C GLY A 24 6.07 -4.77 16.85
N VAL A 25 7.36 -4.92 16.58
CA VAL A 25 7.89 -5.27 15.25
C VAL A 25 7.46 -6.68 14.85
N ALA A 26 7.60 -7.66 15.75
CA ALA A 26 7.22 -9.05 15.50
C ALA A 26 5.70 -9.19 15.27
N GLY A 27 4.88 -8.52 16.08
CA GLY A 27 3.43 -8.48 15.92
C GLY A 27 3.02 -7.82 14.60
N SER A 28 3.66 -6.70 14.24
CA SER A 28 3.42 -6.05 12.94
C SER A 28 3.82 -6.97 11.78
N GLY A 29 4.95 -7.66 11.90
CA GLY A 29 5.42 -8.63 10.91
C GLY A 29 4.46 -9.80 10.74
N LEU A 30 3.94 -10.36 11.85
CA LEU A 30 2.99 -11.47 11.82
C LEU A 30 1.65 -11.06 11.16
N LEU A 31 1.15 -9.86 11.47
CA LEU A 31 -0.07 -9.33 10.85
C LEU A 31 0.10 -9.13 9.34
N LEU A 32 1.25 -8.57 8.92
CA LEU A 32 1.56 -8.40 7.50
C LEU A 32 1.68 -9.75 6.79
N ALA A 33 2.38 -10.72 7.40
CA ALA A 33 2.50 -12.07 6.83
C ALA A 33 1.14 -12.76 6.69
N GLY A 34 0.25 -12.63 7.69
CA GLY A 34 -1.11 -13.14 7.61
C GLY A 34 -1.93 -12.48 6.51
N ALA A 35 -1.84 -11.15 6.37
CA ALA A 35 -2.53 -10.41 5.31
C ALA A 35 -2.03 -10.80 3.91
N PHE A 36 -0.72 -10.90 3.70
CA PHE A 36 -0.14 -11.35 2.43
C PHE A 36 -0.49 -12.81 2.14
N GLY A 37 -0.47 -13.68 3.17
CA GLY A 37 -0.90 -15.07 3.03
C GLY A 37 -2.36 -15.15 2.56
N TYR A 38 -3.26 -14.40 3.19
CA TYR A 38 -4.67 -14.36 2.78
C TYR A 38 -4.85 -13.91 1.32
N ILE A 39 -4.17 -12.84 0.90
CA ILE A 39 -4.22 -12.35 -0.49
C ILE A 39 -3.60 -13.36 -1.46
N GLY A 40 -2.58 -14.11 -1.03
CA GLY A 40 -2.00 -15.20 -1.80
C GLY A 40 -2.95 -16.37 -1.99
N PHE A 41 -3.68 -16.79 -0.95
CA PHE A 41 -4.56 -17.96 -1.02
C PHE A 41 -5.94 -17.67 -1.59
N VAL A 42 -6.44 -16.44 -1.44
CA VAL A 42 -7.78 -16.05 -1.90
C VAL A 42 -7.65 -15.31 -3.22
N ASP A 43 -7.98 -15.99 -4.31
CA ASP A 43 -7.91 -15.44 -5.66
C ASP A 43 -8.79 -14.17 -5.83
N PRO A 44 -8.19 -12.98 -6.00
CA PRO A 44 -8.90 -11.73 -6.23
C PRO A 44 -9.39 -11.54 -7.67
N HIS A 45 -9.08 -12.45 -8.60
CA HIS A 45 -9.66 -12.44 -9.94
C HIS A 45 -11.13 -12.87 -9.93
N ASN A 46 -11.50 -13.76 -9.01
CA ASN A 46 -12.88 -14.18 -8.81
C ASN A 46 -13.62 -13.12 -7.98
N ALA A 47 -14.20 -12.13 -8.68
CA ALA A 47 -15.00 -11.07 -8.07
C ALA A 47 -16.24 -11.57 -7.32
N ASP A 48 -16.66 -12.82 -7.56
CA ASP A 48 -17.99 -13.29 -7.19
C ASP A 48 -18.21 -13.56 -5.69
N LEU A 49 -17.17 -13.79 -4.88
CA LEU A 49 -17.43 -14.37 -3.54
C LEU A 49 -16.69 -13.81 -2.33
N VAL A 50 -15.52 -13.17 -2.45
CA VAL A 50 -14.68 -12.94 -1.24
C VAL A 50 -14.28 -11.49 -0.98
N TYR A 51 -14.16 -10.65 -2.02
CA TYR A 51 -13.72 -9.28 -1.82
C TYR A 51 -14.91 -8.31 -1.77
N PRO A 52 -14.98 -7.40 -0.78
CA PRO A 52 -16.06 -6.45 -0.67
C PRO A 52 -16.12 -5.57 -1.93
N LEU A 53 -17.34 -5.32 -2.43
CA LEU A 53 -17.54 -4.43 -3.57
C LEU A 53 -16.92 -3.06 -3.28
N CYS A 54 -16.18 -2.52 -4.27
CA CYS A 54 -15.61 -1.20 -4.16
C CYS A 54 -16.72 -0.15 -4.17
N LEU A 55 -17.06 0.37 -2.99
CA LEU A 55 -18.15 1.35 -2.82
C LEU A 55 -17.92 2.62 -3.67
N PHE A 56 -16.65 3.03 -3.84
CA PHE A 56 -16.29 4.16 -4.73
C PHE A 56 -16.70 3.89 -6.18
N LYS A 57 -16.39 2.70 -6.70
CA LYS A 57 -16.77 2.30 -8.06
C LYS A 57 -18.28 2.17 -8.20
N LEU A 58 -18.95 1.66 -7.16
CA LEU A 58 -20.42 1.58 -7.14
C LEU A 58 -21.08 2.97 -7.16
N LEU A 59 -20.53 3.93 -6.42
CA LEU A 59 -21.08 5.28 -6.29
C LEU A 59 -20.74 6.19 -7.48
N THR A 60 -19.55 6.08 -8.05
CA THR A 60 -19.06 7.00 -9.08
C THR A 60 -18.99 6.39 -10.48
N GLY A 61 -19.08 5.06 -10.59
CA GLY A 61 -18.78 4.32 -11.82
C GLY A 61 -17.31 4.33 -12.21
N TRP A 62 -16.44 5.10 -11.53
CA TRP A 62 -15.04 5.26 -11.89
C TRP A 62 -14.14 4.30 -11.13
N ASN A 63 -13.07 3.86 -11.80
CA ASN A 63 -12.00 3.12 -11.14
C ASN A 63 -11.11 4.12 -10.38
N CYS A 64 -10.87 3.86 -9.09
CA CYS A 64 -9.96 4.67 -8.28
C CYS A 64 -8.48 4.34 -8.65
N PRO A 65 -7.49 5.16 -8.25
CA PRO A 65 -6.10 4.92 -8.63
C PRO A 65 -5.54 3.61 -8.06
N PHE A 66 -6.15 3.11 -6.98
CA PHE A 66 -5.79 1.85 -6.31
C PHE A 66 -6.59 0.64 -6.79
N CYS A 67 -7.53 0.79 -7.73
CA CYS A 67 -8.29 -0.35 -8.27
C CYS A 67 -7.32 -1.41 -8.82
N GLY A 68 -7.63 -2.69 -8.63
CA GLY A 68 -6.74 -3.79 -9.02
C GLY A 68 -5.51 -3.98 -8.11
N GLY A 69 -5.34 -3.21 -7.03
CA GLY A 69 -4.18 -3.36 -6.14
C GLY A 69 -4.09 -4.70 -5.40
N LEU A 70 -5.22 -5.33 -5.09
CA LEU A 70 -5.24 -6.69 -4.51
C LEU A 70 -4.78 -7.74 -5.52
N ARG A 71 -5.19 -7.56 -6.77
CA ARG A 71 -4.96 -8.46 -7.88
C ARG A 71 -3.50 -8.40 -8.34
N LEU A 72 -2.98 -7.17 -8.44
CA LEU A 72 -1.54 -6.87 -8.49
C LEU A 72 -0.75 -7.59 -7.40
N MET A 73 -1.17 -7.49 -6.12
CA MET A 73 -0.44 -8.10 -5.02
C MET A 73 -0.43 -9.62 -5.09
N HIS A 74 -1.55 -10.22 -5.48
CA HIS A 74 -1.68 -11.66 -5.69
C HIS A 74 -0.76 -12.14 -6.82
N ASP A 75 -0.74 -11.44 -7.95
CA ASP A 75 0.14 -11.74 -9.09
C ASP A 75 1.61 -11.62 -8.71
N LEU A 76 1.98 -10.57 -7.93
CA LEU A 76 3.34 -10.41 -7.41
C LEU A 76 3.75 -11.58 -6.52
N LEU A 77 2.82 -12.09 -5.71
CA LEU A 77 3.08 -13.22 -4.82
C LEU A 77 3.26 -14.54 -5.59
N HIS A 78 2.62 -14.67 -6.75
CA HIS A 78 2.76 -15.82 -7.65
C HIS A 78 3.87 -15.65 -8.69
N GLY A 79 4.50 -14.48 -8.76
CA GLY A 79 5.59 -14.18 -9.69
C GLY A 79 5.14 -13.77 -11.10
N ASP A 80 3.86 -13.49 -11.32
CA ASP A 80 3.35 -13.04 -12.61
C ASP A 80 3.47 -11.51 -12.76
N LEU A 81 4.66 -11.07 -13.16
CA LEU A 81 4.90 -9.64 -13.40
C LEU A 81 4.07 -9.08 -14.57
N ALA A 82 3.79 -9.89 -15.60
CA ALA A 82 3.07 -9.42 -16.78
C ALA A 82 1.61 -9.11 -16.44
N ALA A 83 0.95 -10.02 -15.71
CA ALA A 83 -0.39 -9.80 -15.18
C ALA A 83 -0.40 -8.59 -14.23
N SER A 84 0.60 -8.48 -13.35
CA SER A 84 0.70 -7.36 -12.40
C SER A 84 0.76 -5.97 -13.06
N VAL A 85 1.45 -5.85 -14.21
CA VAL A 85 1.54 -4.60 -14.97
C VAL A 85 0.17 -4.23 -15.53
N SER A 86 -0.56 -5.22 -16.07
CA SER A 86 -1.93 -5.03 -16.56
C SER A 86 -2.89 -4.65 -15.44
N ASP A 87 -2.62 -5.15 -14.23
CA ASP A 87 -3.45 -4.97 -13.05
C ASP A 87 -3.33 -3.57 -12.46
N ASN A 88 -2.12 -3.06 -12.22
CA ASN A 88 -1.92 -1.67 -11.82
C ASN A 88 -0.44 -1.27 -11.87
N VAL A 89 0.06 -0.88 -13.04
CA VAL A 89 1.44 -0.37 -13.19
C VAL A 89 1.77 0.80 -12.27
N PHE A 90 0.79 1.67 -11.97
CA PHE A 90 1.00 2.80 -11.05
C PHE A 90 1.33 2.34 -9.63
N LEU A 91 0.64 1.32 -9.11
CA LEU A 91 0.98 0.75 -7.80
C LEU A 91 2.26 -0.09 -7.85
N LEU A 92 2.46 -0.86 -8.93
CA LEU A 92 3.65 -1.68 -9.13
C LEU A 92 4.94 -0.87 -9.01
N VAL A 93 4.98 0.32 -9.63
CA VAL A 93 6.13 1.22 -9.58
C VAL A 93 6.04 2.17 -8.38
N GLY A 94 4.85 2.69 -8.08
CA GLY A 94 4.64 3.68 -7.05
C GLY A 94 4.95 3.19 -5.64
N ILE A 95 4.63 1.93 -5.32
CA ILE A 95 4.88 1.36 -3.98
C ILE A 95 6.40 1.24 -3.70
N PRO A 96 7.22 0.57 -4.54
CA PRO A 96 8.65 0.47 -4.32
C PRO A 96 9.35 1.84 -4.26
N VAL A 97 8.94 2.77 -5.14
CA VAL A 97 9.49 4.15 -5.14
C VAL A 97 9.15 4.86 -3.84
N LEU A 98 7.90 4.78 -3.37
CA LEU A 98 7.47 5.41 -2.13
C LEU A 98 8.18 4.80 -0.91
N VAL A 99 8.31 3.47 -0.86
CA VAL A 99 9.03 2.77 0.21
C VAL A 99 10.50 3.18 0.22
N GLY A 100 11.16 3.15 -0.94
CA GLY A 100 12.56 3.57 -1.09
C GLY A 100 12.77 5.03 -0.66
N TRP A 101 11.86 5.92 -1.07
CA TRP A 101 11.86 7.32 -0.66
C TRP A 101 11.72 7.51 0.84
N VAL A 102 10.74 6.85 1.46
CA VAL A 102 10.50 6.93 2.91
C VAL A 102 11.70 6.40 3.68
N VAL A 103 12.28 5.27 3.26
CA VAL A 103 13.49 4.70 3.87
C VAL A 103 14.66 5.67 3.75
N LEU A 104 14.89 6.23 2.56
CA LEU A 104 15.96 7.20 2.31
C LEU A 104 15.79 8.45 3.17
N ARG A 105 14.60 9.05 3.20
CA ARG A 105 14.33 10.25 4.00
C ARG A 105 14.47 10.02 5.50
N ARG A 106 14.02 8.87 6.01
CA ARG A 106 14.24 8.48 7.41
C ARG A 106 15.73 8.34 7.74
N ARG A 107 16.52 7.75 6.84
CA ARG A 107 17.98 7.64 7.00
C ARG A 107 18.67 9.00 6.98
N LEU A 108 18.16 9.94 6.19
CA LEU A 108 18.66 11.32 6.12
C LEU A 108 18.12 12.23 7.24
N GLY A 109 17.26 11.72 8.14
CA GLY A 109 16.63 12.52 9.20
C GLY A 109 15.67 13.60 8.69
N GLN A 110 15.22 13.50 7.44
CA GLN A 110 14.32 14.47 6.81
C GLN A 110 12.85 14.08 7.00
N SER A 111 11.95 15.05 6.86
CA SER A 111 10.50 14.78 6.79
C SER A 111 10.21 13.81 5.64
N VAL A 112 9.52 12.70 5.95
CA VAL A 112 9.18 11.63 4.99
C VAL A 112 8.15 12.06 3.95
N LEU A 113 7.26 12.98 4.33
CA LEU A 113 6.16 13.48 3.51
C LEU A 113 6.15 15.02 3.53
N PRO A 114 7.12 15.67 2.86
CA PRO A 114 7.01 17.11 2.63
C PRO A 114 5.77 17.42 1.79
N THR A 115 5.22 18.62 1.90
CA THR A 115 4.04 19.06 1.13
C THR A 115 4.20 18.80 -0.37
N VAL A 116 5.40 19.02 -0.92
CA VAL A 116 5.72 18.73 -2.32
C VAL A 116 5.51 17.25 -2.65
N ALA A 117 5.95 16.33 -1.79
CA ALA A 117 5.74 14.90 -2.01
C ALA A 117 4.25 14.56 -2.00
N LEU A 118 3.48 15.11 -1.06
CA LEU A 118 2.03 14.90 -1.01
C LEU A 118 1.36 15.41 -2.29
N LEU A 119 1.69 16.63 -2.73
CA LEU A 119 1.18 17.19 -3.99
C LEU A 119 1.54 16.33 -5.20
N THR A 120 2.79 15.84 -5.29
CA THR A 120 3.20 14.96 -6.40
C THR A 120 2.40 13.66 -6.41
N ILE A 121 2.15 13.04 -5.24
CA ILE A 121 1.35 11.81 -5.13
C ILE A 121 -0.10 12.10 -5.52
N THR A 122 -0.67 13.22 -5.09
CA THR A 122 -2.04 13.62 -5.43
C THR A 122 -2.19 13.85 -6.94
N VAL A 123 -1.30 14.64 -7.54
CA VAL A 123 -1.33 14.91 -8.99
C VAL A 123 -1.13 13.61 -9.77
N ALA A 124 -0.16 12.78 -9.41
CA ALA A 124 0.08 11.51 -10.08
C ALA A 124 -1.13 10.57 -9.95
N SER A 125 -1.79 10.54 -8.79
CA SER A 125 -3.01 9.75 -8.56
C SER A 125 -4.18 10.25 -9.41
N ILE A 126 -4.34 11.58 -9.56
CA ILE A 126 -5.37 12.16 -10.43
C ILE A 126 -5.08 11.84 -11.90
N VAL A 127 -3.85 12.05 -12.36
CA VAL A 127 -3.43 11.75 -13.74
C VAL A 127 -3.66 10.28 -14.06
N TRP A 128 -3.27 9.37 -13.15
CA TRP A 128 -3.50 7.94 -13.32
C TRP A 128 -4.98 7.58 -13.32
N THR A 129 -5.78 8.19 -12.43
CA THR A 129 -7.23 8.00 -12.39
C THR A 129 -7.85 8.41 -13.72
N VAL A 130 -7.48 9.58 -14.27
CA VAL A 130 -7.98 10.03 -15.58
C VAL A 130 -7.55 9.05 -16.65
N LEU A 131 -6.26 8.74 -16.77
CA LEU A 131 -5.71 7.84 -17.79
C LEU A 131 -6.40 6.47 -17.81
N ARG A 132 -6.72 5.93 -16.63
CA ARG A 132 -7.37 4.64 -16.48
C ARG A 132 -8.87 4.65 -16.75
N ASN A 133 -9.53 5.81 -16.62
CA ASN A 133 -10.94 5.97 -16.93
C ASN A 133 -11.16 6.51 -18.36
N VAL A 134 -10.10 6.83 -19.13
CA VAL A 134 -10.23 7.19 -20.55
C VAL A 134 -10.72 5.98 -21.37
N PRO A 135 -11.79 6.14 -22.16
CA PRO A 135 -12.26 5.08 -23.06
C PRO A 135 -11.20 4.81 -24.13
N GLY A 136 -10.74 3.57 -24.25
CA GLY A 136 -9.71 3.14 -25.21
C GLY A 136 -8.33 2.85 -24.61
N PHE A 137 -8.18 2.84 -23.27
CA PHE A 137 -6.93 2.43 -22.65
C PHE A 137 -6.62 0.94 -22.92
N PRO A 138 -5.47 0.59 -23.53
CA PRO A 138 -5.20 -0.76 -24.03
C PRO A 138 -4.72 -1.77 -22.97
N LEU A 139 -4.51 -1.35 -21.71
CA LEU A 139 -4.24 -2.31 -20.62
C LEU A 139 -5.56 -2.85 -20.07
N VAL A 140 -6.38 -3.40 -20.95
CA VAL A 140 -7.41 -4.36 -20.52
C VAL A 140 -6.67 -5.64 -20.17
N PRO A 141 -6.85 -6.20 -18.96
CA PRO A 141 -6.27 -7.49 -18.65
C PRO A 141 -6.77 -8.47 -19.70
N THR A 142 -5.85 -9.18 -20.36
CA THR A 142 -6.18 -10.42 -21.04
C THR A 142 -6.81 -11.27 -19.96
N VAL A 143 -8.14 -11.36 -19.98
CA VAL A 143 -8.85 -12.39 -19.24
C VAL A 143 -8.18 -13.68 -19.65
N TYR A 144 -7.41 -14.27 -18.73
CA TYR A 144 -7.02 -15.66 -18.86
C TYR A 144 -8.34 -16.41 -18.67
N SER A 145 -9.07 -16.56 -19.77
CA SER A 145 -10.15 -17.51 -19.88
C SER A 145 -9.53 -18.87 -19.62
N GLY A 146 -9.74 -19.40 -18.41
CA GLY A 146 -9.70 -20.84 -18.19
C GLY A 146 -10.76 -21.51 -19.06
#